data_AF-A0A2D8ACN0-F1
#
_entry.id   AF-A0A2D8ACN0-F1
#
_cell.length_a   1.000
_cell.length_b   1.000
_cell.length_c   1.000
_cell.angle_alpha   90.00
_cell.angle_beta   90.00
_cell.angle_gamma   90.00
#
_symmetry.space_group_name_H-M   'P 1'
#
loop_
_entity.id
_entity.type
_entity.pdbx_description
1 polymer ?
#
loop_
_entity_poly.entity_id
_entity_poly.type
_entity_poly.pdbx_seq_one_letter_code
_entity_poly.pdbx_strand_id
1 'polypeptide(L)'
;MHSRNGRILFYNNENTQILIEQAEAIVTINSSVGFESILLEKPVVTLGNAFYNIDGLVSHAESVDTLIAACRNFVPPESLLRQRFLDYLYGDYYAEGDWRTCDSAHAASVLKKIRNILEY
;
A
#
# COMPACT_ATOMS: atom_id res chain seq x y z
N MET A 1 3.24 21.94 18.43
CA MET A 1 2.44 20.68 18.41
C MET A 1 3.36 19.46 18.43
N HIS A 2 4.49 19.52 17.72
CA HIS A 2 5.65 18.66 17.94
C HIS A 2 6.15 18.78 19.40
N SER A 3 6.66 17.67 19.96
CA SER A 3 7.32 17.58 21.29
C SER A 3 6.43 17.51 22.54
N ARG A 4 5.11 17.37 22.42
CA ARG A 4 4.23 17.20 23.61
C ARG A 4 4.30 15.83 24.29
N ASN A 5 4.80 14.82 23.58
CA ASN A 5 4.94 13.45 24.08
C ASN A 5 6.20 12.83 23.46
N GLY A 6 7.14 12.40 24.29
CA GLY A 6 8.41 11.82 23.83
C GLY A 6 8.28 10.50 23.06
N ARG A 7 7.09 9.89 23.06
CA ARG A 7 6.77 8.69 22.26
C ARG A 7 6.34 9.01 20.83
N ILE A 8 6.14 10.29 20.48
CA ILE A 8 5.73 10.72 19.14
C ILE A 8 6.91 11.42 18.49
N LEU A 9 7.49 10.77 17.50
CA LEU A 9 8.61 11.29 16.71
C LEU A 9 8.08 11.73 15.34
N PHE A 10 8.56 12.86 14.85
CA PHE A 10 8.20 13.40 13.54
C PHE A 10 9.43 13.35 12.64
N TYR A 11 9.33 12.61 11.54
CA TYR A 11 10.37 12.49 10.52
C TYR A 11 9.88 13.17 9.23
N ASN A 12 10.64 14.13 8.71
CA ASN A 12 10.27 14.88 7.50
C ASN A 12 11.23 14.65 6.32
N ASN A 13 12.47 14.23 6.61
CA ASN A 13 13.54 14.08 5.62
C ASN A 13 14.18 12.68 5.62
N GLU A 14 13.59 11.75 6.38
CA GLU A 14 14.12 10.39 6.49
C GLU A 14 13.67 9.55 5.30
N ASN A 15 14.47 8.54 4.94
CA ASN A 15 14.06 7.59 3.93
C ASN A 15 12.90 6.74 4.47
N THR A 16 11.73 6.83 3.82
CA THR A 16 10.52 6.07 4.20
C THR A 16 10.77 4.57 4.27
N GLN A 17 11.60 4.00 3.38
CA GLN A 17 11.93 2.58 3.42
C GLN A 17 12.60 2.18 4.74
N ILE A 18 13.54 2.99 5.23
CA ILE A 18 14.21 2.74 6.51
C ILE A 18 13.19 2.75 7.65
N LEU A 19 12.25 3.70 7.63
CA LEU A 19 11.17 3.77 8.62
C LEU A 19 10.28 2.53 8.58
N ILE A 20 9.92 2.03 7.39
CA ILE A 20 9.11 0.82 7.21
C ILE A 20 9.86 -0.41 7.73
N GLU A 21 11.12 -0.59 7.34
CA GLU A 21 11.94 -1.75 7.73
C GLU A 21 12.15 -1.83 9.25
N GLN A 22 12.28 -0.68 9.92
CA GLN A 22 12.44 -0.60 11.37
C GLN A 22 11.12 -0.60 12.14
N ALA A 23 9.98 -0.37 11.48
CA ALA A 23 8.68 -0.41 12.12
C ALA A 23 8.23 -1.85 12.41
N GLU A 24 7.52 -2.00 13.53
CA GLU A 24 6.78 -3.22 13.86
C GLU A 24 5.54 -3.38 12.98
N ALA A 25 4.86 -2.26 12.69
CA ALA A 25 3.70 -2.19 11.82
C ALA A 25 3.49 -0.77 11.30
N ILE A 26 2.70 -0.66 10.22
CA ILE A 26 2.40 0.60 9.55
C ILE A 26 0.90 0.88 9.68
N VAL A 27 0.55 2.07 10.17
CA VAL A 27 -0.83 2.56 10.17
C VAL A 27 -0.92 3.72 9.19
N THR A 28 -1.82 3.62 8.22
CA THR A 28 -1.98 4.63 7.16
C THR A 28 -3.44 4.83 6.83
N ILE A 29 -3.80 5.99 6.27
CA ILE A 29 -5.16 6.20 5.76
C ILE A 29 -5.31 5.43 4.45
N ASN A 30 -4.64 5.88 3.39
CA ASN A 30 -4.66 5.27 2.06
C ASN A 30 -3.37 5.61 1.26
N SER A 31 -2.25 5.82 1.96
CA SER A 31 -0.98 6.24 1.34
C SER A 31 -0.27 5.08 0.63
N SER A 32 0.48 5.37 -0.44
CA SER A 32 1.36 4.39 -1.11
C SER A 32 2.33 3.70 -0.15
N VAL A 33 2.69 4.35 0.96
CA VAL A 33 3.52 3.78 2.03
C VAL A 33 2.94 2.45 2.55
N GLY A 34 1.61 2.31 2.58
CA GLY A 34 0.98 1.04 2.94
C GLY A 34 1.26 -0.06 1.91
N PHE A 35 1.24 0.28 0.63
CA PHE A 35 1.62 -0.65 -0.44
C PHE A 35 3.12 -0.99 -0.42
N GLU A 36 3.99 0.01 -0.23
CA GLU A 36 5.42 -0.19 -0.05
C GLU A 36 5.72 -1.14 1.13
N SER A 37 4.93 -1.04 2.20
CA SER A 37 5.02 -1.92 3.37
C SER A 37 4.60 -3.36 3.09
N ILE A 38 3.60 -3.58 2.22
CA ILE A 38 3.22 -4.91 1.75
C ILE A 38 4.38 -5.56 1.00
N LEU A 39 5.09 -4.82 0.13
CA LEU A 39 6.28 -5.32 -0.58
C LEU A 39 7.38 -5.79 0.37
N LEU A 40 7.51 -5.11 1.52
CA LEU A 40 8.50 -5.41 2.57
C LEU A 40 7.98 -6.39 3.63
N GLU A 41 6.85 -7.06 3.36
CA GLU A 41 6.23 -8.07 4.23
C GLU A 41 5.84 -7.54 5.62
N LYS A 42 5.65 -6.22 5.76
CA LYS A 42 5.30 -5.59 7.03
C LYS A 42 3.80 -5.63 7.28
N PRO A 43 3.35 -5.80 8.54
CA PRO A 43 1.95 -5.60 8.91
C PRO A 43 1.48 -4.19 8.59
N VAL A 44 0.30 -4.08 7.98
CA VAL A 44 -0.31 -2.79 7.61
C VAL A 44 -1.74 -2.72 8.13
N VAL A 45 -2.07 -1.59 8.75
CA VAL A 45 -3.43 -1.20 9.12
C VAL A 45 -3.85 -0.01 8.27
N THR A 46 -4.97 -0.14 7.56
CA THR A 46 -5.51 0.94 6.73
C THR A 46 -6.76 1.54 7.37
N LEU A 47 -6.89 2.87 7.33
CA LEU A 47 -8.02 3.60 7.92
C LEU A 47 -8.99 4.15 6.87
N GLY A 48 -8.55 4.26 5.62
CA GLY A 48 -9.32 4.77 4.50
C GLY A 48 -9.46 3.74 3.40
N ASN A 49 -10.08 4.16 2.30
CA ASN A 49 -10.23 3.31 1.12
C ASN A 49 -8.91 3.24 0.34
N ALA A 50 -8.27 2.07 0.38
CA ALA A 50 -7.07 1.77 -0.39
C ALA A 50 -7.34 0.56 -1.29
N PHE A 51 -6.82 0.58 -2.51
CA PHE A 51 -7.03 -0.50 -3.49
C PHE A 51 -6.45 -1.86 -3.04
N TYR A 52 -5.60 -1.85 -2.01
CA TYR A 52 -4.98 -3.01 -1.39
C TYR A 52 -5.65 -3.41 -0.06
N ASN A 53 -6.86 -2.89 0.24
CA ASN A 53 -7.70 -3.35 1.35
C ASN A 53 -8.28 -4.74 1.07
N ILE A 54 -7.41 -5.74 1.11
CA ILE A 54 -7.74 -7.14 0.84
C ILE A 54 -7.49 -7.92 2.12
N ASP A 55 -8.50 -8.71 2.54
CA ASP A 55 -8.37 -9.61 3.68
C ASP A 55 -7.19 -10.56 3.49
N GLY A 56 -6.35 -10.67 4.52
CA GLY A 56 -5.10 -11.44 4.47
C GLY A 56 -3.91 -10.66 3.91
N LEU A 57 -4.10 -9.46 3.34
CA LEU A 57 -3.01 -8.58 2.90
C LEU A 57 -2.76 -7.45 3.90
N VAL A 58 -3.83 -6.84 4.40
CA VAL A 58 -3.80 -5.77 5.40
C VAL A 58 -4.95 -5.93 6.39
N SER A 59 -4.87 -5.26 7.54
CA SER A 59 -6.01 -5.09 8.45
C SER A 59 -6.73 -3.79 8.14
N HIS A 60 -7.93 -3.84 7.57
CA HIS A 60 -8.73 -2.63 7.35
C HIS A 60 -9.53 -2.25 8.60
N ALA A 61 -9.31 -1.05 9.12
CA ALA A 61 -9.95 -0.55 10.33
C ALA A 61 -10.85 0.66 10.02
N GLU A 62 -12.16 0.43 10.03
CA GLU A 62 -13.19 1.45 9.75
C GLU A 62 -13.64 2.23 10.99
N SER A 63 -13.14 1.87 12.18
CA SER A 63 -13.50 2.51 13.44
C SER A 63 -12.33 2.54 14.42
N VAL A 64 -12.48 3.33 15.48
CA VAL A 64 -11.48 3.38 16.57
C VAL A 64 -11.33 2.01 17.23
N ASP A 65 -12.43 1.27 17.41
CA ASP A 65 -12.40 -0.05 18.04
C ASP A 65 -11.68 -1.08 17.18
N THR A 66 -11.91 -1.08 15.86
CA THR A 66 -11.22 -1.98 14.93
C THR A 66 -9.75 -1.62 14.78
N LEU A 67 -9.40 -0.32 14.83
CA LEU A 67 -8.02 0.13 14.88
C LEU A 67 -7.31 -0.35 16.15
N ILE A 68 -7.92 -0.16 17.33
CA ILE A 68 -7.35 -0.62 18.59
C ILE A 68 -7.17 -2.15 18.57
N ALA A 69 -8.14 -2.90 18.02
CA ALA A 69 -8.02 -4.34 17.87
C ALA A 69 -6.84 -4.73 16.97
N ALA A 70 -6.70 -4.09 15.80
CA ALA A 70 -5.58 -4.33 14.88
C ALA A 70 -4.22 -3.99 15.50
N CYS A 71 -4.14 -2.91 16.29
CA CYS A 71 -2.92 -2.52 17.00
C CYS A 71 -2.53 -3.44 18.18
N ARG A 72 -3.40 -4.35 18.60
CA ARG A 72 -3.08 -5.35 19.65
C ARG A 72 -2.43 -6.59 19.08
N ASN A 73 -2.63 -6.89 17.81
CA ASN A 73 -2.07 -8.05 17.14
C ASN A 73 -1.83 -7.74 15.67
N PHE A 74 -0.61 -7.33 15.34
CA PHE A 74 -0.23 -7.02 13.98
C PHE A 74 -0.09 -8.30 13.17
N VAL A 75 -0.84 -8.38 12.06
CA VAL A 75 -0.82 -9.53 11.15
C VAL A 75 -0.08 -9.12 9.86
N PRO A 76 1.05 -9.78 9.53
CA PRO A 76 1.74 -9.55 8.25
C PRO A 76 0.92 -10.10 7.07
N PRO A 77 1.17 -9.63 5.85
CA PRO A 77 0.50 -10.14 4.66
C PRO A 77 0.76 -11.64 4.46
N GLU A 78 -0.28 -12.40 4.14
CA GLU A 78 -0.17 -13.81 3.78
C GLU A 78 0.71 -13.97 2.53
N SER A 79 1.78 -14.76 2.63
CA SER A 79 2.82 -14.82 1.58
C SER A 79 2.28 -15.16 0.19
N LEU A 80 1.38 -16.15 0.09
CA LEU A 80 0.81 -16.55 -1.20
C LEU A 80 -0.14 -15.50 -1.77
N LEU A 81 -0.98 -14.90 -0.93
CA LEU A 81 -1.89 -13.85 -1.36
C LEU A 81 -1.12 -12.61 -1.80
N ARG A 82 -0.11 -12.22 -1.03
CA ARG A 82 0.81 -11.13 -1.39
C ARG A 82 1.42 -11.37 -2.75
N GLN A 83 1.99 -12.56 -2.99
CA GLN A 83 2.62 -12.86 -4.28
C GLN A 83 1.61 -12.73 -5.43
N ARG A 84 0.42 -13.34 -5.29
CA ARG A 84 -0.63 -13.27 -6.33
C ARG A 84 -1.13 -11.85 -6.57
N PHE A 85 -1.25 -11.06 -5.50
CA PHE A 85 -1.64 -9.66 -5.62
C PHE A 85 -0.59 -8.86 -6.39
N LEU A 86 0.70 -9.06 -6.10
CA LEU A 86 1.78 -8.42 -6.84
C LEU A 86 1.83 -8.88 -8.30
N ASP A 87 1.68 -10.18 -8.55
CA ASP A 87 1.64 -10.73 -9.91
C ASP A 87 0.49 -10.11 -10.72
N TYR A 88 -0.71 -9.99 -10.12
CA TYR A 88 -1.84 -9.29 -10.72
C TYR A 88 -1.53 -7.81 -11.01
N LEU A 89 -0.90 -7.12 -10.06
CA LEU A 89 -0.58 -5.71 -10.24
C LEU A 89 0.35 -5.49 -11.43
N TYR A 90 1.41 -6.30 -11.53
CA TYR A 90 2.39 -6.19 -12.61
C TYR A 90 1.87 -6.71 -13.95
N GLY A 91 1.11 -7.81 -13.96
CA GLY A 91 0.64 -8.46 -15.18
C GLY A 91 -0.60 -7.81 -15.79
N ASP A 92 -1.55 -7.40 -14.95
CA ASP A 92 -2.91 -7.06 -15.40
C ASP A 92 -3.34 -5.65 -15.00
N TYR A 93 -2.92 -5.13 -13.84
CA TYR A 93 -3.37 -3.82 -13.37
C TYR A 93 -2.57 -2.66 -13.97
N TYR A 94 -1.25 -2.62 -13.80
CA TYR A 94 -0.41 -1.51 -14.23
C TYR A 94 -0.21 -1.45 -15.74
N ALA A 95 -0.14 -0.23 -16.28
CA ALA A 95 0.26 0.00 -17.66
C ALA A 95 1.78 -0.16 -17.78
N GLU A 96 2.22 -0.71 -18.90
CA GLU A 96 3.65 -0.89 -19.17
C GLU A 96 4.33 0.47 -19.38
N GLY A 97 5.56 0.63 -18.91
CA GLY A 97 6.35 1.86 -19.05
C GLY A 97 6.12 2.90 -17.96
N ASP A 98 6.69 4.10 -18.15
CA ASP A 98 6.58 5.23 -17.21
C ASP A 98 5.91 6.42 -17.91
N TRP A 99 4.92 7.01 -17.25
CA TRP A 99 4.21 8.19 -17.71
C TRP A 99 5.13 9.41 -17.87
N ARG A 100 6.25 9.47 -17.13
CA ARG A 100 7.23 10.55 -17.23
C ARG A 100 8.06 10.48 -18.52
N THR A 101 8.24 9.28 -19.05
CA THR A 101 8.98 9.02 -20.29
C THR A 101 8.04 8.43 -21.35
N CYS A 102 6.80 8.92 -21.37
CA CYS A 102 5.68 8.43 -22.20
C CYS A 102 6.10 8.21 -23.65
N ASP A 103 6.46 6.96 -23.96
CA ASP A 103 6.79 6.51 -25.30
C ASP A 103 5.55 5.91 -25.97
N SER A 104 5.70 5.54 -27.24
CA SER A 104 4.59 4.96 -28.01
C SER A 104 4.09 3.64 -27.42
N ALA A 105 4.96 2.87 -26.75
CA ALA A 105 4.59 1.62 -26.10
C ALA A 105 3.73 1.87 -24.85
N HIS A 106 4.14 2.80 -23.98
CA HIS A 106 3.36 3.21 -22.81
C HIS A 106 1.99 3.75 -23.20
N ALA A 107 1.94 4.67 -24.17
CA ALA A 107 0.68 5.23 -24.67
C ALA A 107 -0.26 4.13 -25.22
N ALA A 108 0.27 3.15 -25.95
CA ALA A 108 -0.50 2.01 -26.45
C ALA A 108 -1.00 1.12 -25.31
N SER A 109 -0.17 0.86 -24.29
CA SER A 109 -0.55 0.06 -23.11
C SER A 109 -1.69 0.72 -22.32
N VAL A 110 -1.62 2.02 -22.08
CA VAL A 110 -2.69 2.80 -21.42
C VAL A 110 -3.98 2.76 -22.25
N LEU A 111 -3.90 3.01 -23.56
CA LEU A 111 -5.06 2.99 -24.45
C LEU A 111 -5.74 1.61 -24.49
N LYS A 112 -4.94 0.53 -24.51
CA LYS A 112 -5.45 -0.84 -24.43
C LYS A 112 -6.26 -1.05 -23.15
N LYS A 113 -5.76 -0.60 -21.99
CA LYS A 113 -6.50 -0.73 -20.72
C LYS A 113 -7.79 0.07 -20.69
N ILE A 114 -7.77 1.32 -21.18
CA ILE A 114 -8.99 2.14 -21.24
C ILE A 114 -10.04 1.47 -22.10
N ARG A 115 -9.67 0.96 -23.29
CA ARG A 115 -10.59 0.21 -24.16
C ARG A 115 -11.16 -1.03 -23.48
N ASN A 116 -10.31 -1.81 -22.81
CA ASN A 116 -10.76 -2.98 -22.06
C ASN A 116 -11.76 -2.65 -20.93
N ILE A 117 -11.82 -1.40 -20.44
CA ILE A 117 -12.82 -0.99 -19.44
C ILE A 117 -14.12 -0.53 -20.12
N LEU A 118 -14.02 0.11 -21.30
CA LEU A 118 -15.16 0.69 -22.02
C LEU A 118 -15.89 -0.29 -22.93
N GLU A 119 -15.24 -1.39 -23.32
CA GLU A 119 -15.81 -2.42 -24.21
C GLU A 119 -16.52 -3.57 -23.45
N TYR A 120 -16.63 -3.46 -22.12
CA TYR A 120 -17.55 -4.24 -21.27
C TYR A 120 -18.78 -3.41 -20.92
#